data_AF-A0A819FKA9-F1
#
_entry.id   AF-A0A819FKA9-F1
#
_cell.length_a   1.000
_cell.length_b   1.000
_cell.length_c   1.000
_cell.angle_alpha   90.00
_cell.angle_beta   90.00
_cell.angle_gamma   90.00
#
_symmetry.space_group_name_H-M   'P 1'
#
loop_
_entity.id
_entity.type
_entity.pdbx_description
1 polymer ?
#
loop_
_entity_poly.entity_id
_entity_poly.type
_entity_poly.pdbx_seq_one_letter_code
_entity_poly.pdbx_strand_id
1 'polypeptide(L)'
;MGSDVDRITAKRFDQWATRLYVILFISALTILMFYTIIRPHTLTKNFDEPSFIFYNHLRKTYGDELKCRCSKIAFTYNQFVEIEPIFHSVCTSEFVLEGWRLALVKGLDPNLTVYEQKDYRQFLSAHLQYLQGLCQLSIQSVNNSIDEFLTSLLVTVELLSELNFENRLNILTEQIKINAPILFSRLLSSTQSILHGNAIISTYGTNFNYRILAYGSRYVYAYTEATIYDDECSCGLSPNCTMQGTLIERNSSRKIPLKGVRMGCTPSQSFLVSTLECFYDQSCLDLIQHYTNYENSLTPLSTTNLSHFSPNTTIGELINNLFIEQWSTQINYSSYYQQCSPSICSYTSIEKFNIFHTITVILGIQGGLTIVLKWICPKLVRIGSKIYHHRKNQSNTVHPINTNQVSSNATYNTTIQNTTWNNKITSMNIRLQNNVIPRGQSIFKMIFVIILLICILVGATVLSVYYARQ
;
A
#
# COMPACT_ATOMS: atom_id res chain seq x y z
N MET A 1 5.93 -30.79 -82.59
CA MET A 1 4.95 -29.81 -82.07
C MET A 1 5.00 -29.87 -80.55
N GLY A 2 5.48 -28.83 -79.85
CA GLY A 2 5.63 -28.90 -78.39
C GLY A 2 6.11 -27.63 -77.68
N SER A 3 6.75 -26.68 -78.37
CA SER A 3 7.36 -25.49 -77.74
C SER A 3 6.38 -24.37 -77.34
N ASP A 4 5.24 -24.22 -78.02
CA ASP A 4 4.34 -23.08 -77.79
C ASP A 4 3.38 -23.30 -76.60
N VAL A 5 3.08 -24.56 -76.28
CA VAL A 5 2.23 -24.93 -75.13
C VAL A 5 2.89 -24.54 -73.80
N ASP A 6 4.20 -24.76 -73.67
CA ASP A 6 4.96 -24.34 -72.48
C ASP A 6 5.05 -22.82 -72.37
N ARG A 7 5.25 -22.09 -73.48
CA ARG A 7 5.35 -20.62 -73.44
C ARG A 7 4.03 -19.96 -73.05
N ILE A 8 2.90 -20.47 -73.53
CA ILE A 8 1.56 -20.02 -73.13
C ILE A 8 1.27 -20.36 -71.66
N THR A 9 1.74 -21.52 -71.18
CA THR A 9 1.53 -21.97 -69.81
C THR A 9 2.38 -21.16 -68.82
N ALA A 10 3.66 -20.90 -69.12
CA ALA A 10 4.52 -20.01 -68.35
C ALA A 10 3.95 -18.60 -68.25
N LYS A 11 3.52 -18.01 -69.38
CA LYS A 11 2.89 -16.67 -69.40
C LYS A 11 1.62 -16.59 -68.54
N ARG A 12 0.84 -17.68 -68.45
CA ARG A 12 -0.31 -17.76 -67.53
C ARG A 12 0.14 -17.87 -66.07
N PHE A 13 1.19 -18.65 -65.77
CA PHE A 13 1.75 -18.73 -64.42
C PHE A 13 2.20 -17.37 -63.88
N ASP A 14 2.91 -16.57 -64.68
CA ASP A 14 3.37 -15.23 -64.30
C ASP A 14 2.20 -14.26 -64.10
N GLN A 15 1.13 -14.37 -64.92
CA GLN A 15 -0.10 -13.62 -64.73
C GLN A 15 -0.84 -13.99 -63.43
N TRP A 16 -0.87 -15.27 -63.06
CA TRP A 16 -1.47 -15.71 -61.79
C TRP A 16 -0.63 -15.29 -60.58
N ALA A 17 0.71 -15.37 -60.66
CA ALA A 17 1.62 -14.92 -59.61
C ALA A 17 1.53 -13.41 -59.39
N THR A 18 1.49 -12.61 -60.46
CA THR A 18 1.32 -11.15 -60.39
C THR A 18 -0.05 -10.77 -59.79
N ARG A 19 -1.13 -11.46 -60.16
CA ARG A 19 -2.47 -11.22 -59.58
C ARG A 19 -2.52 -11.58 -58.09
N LEU A 20 -1.93 -12.70 -57.68
CA LEU A 20 -1.83 -13.08 -56.28
C LEU A 20 -0.98 -12.09 -55.47
N TYR A 21 0.14 -11.63 -56.03
CA TYR A 21 1.00 -10.61 -55.44
C TYR A 21 0.22 -9.32 -55.14
N VAL A 22 -0.49 -8.77 -56.14
CA VAL A 22 -1.24 -7.51 -55.96
C VAL A 22 -2.33 -7.65 -54.90
N ILE A 23 -3.08 -8.76 -54.89
CA ILE A 23 -4.13 -9.01 -53.91
C ILE A 23 -3.55 -9.10 -52.49
N LEU A 24 -2.49 -9.91 -52.30
CA LEU A 24 -1.85 -10.07 -50.99
C LEU A 24 -1.24 -8.75 -50.51
N PHE A 25 -0.57 -8.01 -51.38
CA PHE A 25 0.03 -6.70 -51.06
C PHE A 25 -1.02 -5.70 -50.58
N ILE A 26 -2.15 -5.57 -51.30
CA ILE A 26 -3.26 -4.69 -50.88
C ILE A 26 -3.84 -5.14 -49.54
N SER A 27 -4.08 -6.44 -49.34
CA SER A 27 -4.63 -6.95 -48.06
C SER A 27 -3.68 -6.76 -46.87
N ALA A 28 -2.37 -6.85 -47.09
CA ALA A 28 -1.38 -6.60 -46.05
C ALA A 28 -1.31 -5.12 -45.68
N LEU A 29 -1.37 -4.22 -46.67
CA LEU A 29 -1.38 -2.77 -46.43
C LEU A 29 -2.65 -2.32 -45.69
N THR A 30 -3.83 -2.85 -46.02
CA THR A 30 -5.06 -2.50 -45.29
C THR A 30 -5.02 -2.99 -43.84
N ILE A 31 -4.62 -4.23 -43.60
CA ILE A 31 -4.45 -4.78 -42.23
C ILE A 31 -3.45 -3.94 -41.42
N LEU A 32 -2.32 -3.55 -42.02
CA LEU A 32 -1.31 -2.72 -41.37
C LEU A 32 -1.84 -1.33 -41.02
N MET A 33 -2.56 -0.69 -41.94
CA MET A 33 -3.20 0.61 -41.70
C MET A 33 -4.19 0.53 -40.53
N PHE A 34 -5.09 -0.47 -40.52
CA PHE A 34 -6.01 -0.68 -39.40
C PHE A 34 -5.29 -0.96 -38.08
N TYR A 35 -4.20 -1.75 -38.09
CA TYR A 35 -3.38 -1.97 -36.89
C TYR A 35 -2.82 -0.67 -36.33
N THR A 36 -2.30 0.22 -37.18
CA THR A 36 -1.77 1.54 -36.74
C THR A 36 -2.86 2.52 -36.29
N ILE A 37 -4.11 2.38 -36.77
CA ILE A 37 -5.25 3.20 -36.32
C ILE A 37 -5.76 2.73 -34.94
N ILE A 38 -5.74 1.41 -34.69
CA ILE A 38 -6.28 0.81 -33.46
C ILE A 38 -5.28 0.89 -32.29
N ARG A 39 -3.97 0.91 -32.57
CA ARG A 39 -2.92 1.12 -31.56
C ARG A 39 -2.91 2.59 -31.08
N PRO A 40 -3.21 2.89 -29.80
CA PRO A 40 -3.01 4.23 -29.26
C PRO A 40 -1.52 4.60 -29.26
N HIS A 41 -1.21 5.87 -29.53
CA HIS A 41 0.14 6.41 -29.43
C HIS A 41 0.30 7.18 -28.12
N THR A 42 1.36 6.87 -27.38
CA THR A 42 1.74 7.59 -26.16
C THR A 42 2.70 8.71 -26.51
N LEU A 43 2.34 9.95 -26.19
CA LEU A 43 3.22 11.11 -26.32
C LEU A 43 3.67 11.54 -24.93
N THR A 44 4.99 11.53 -24.70
CA THR A 44 5.62 11.94 -23.44
C THR A 44 6.29 13.29 -23.61
N LYS A 45 5.90 14.27 -22.80
CA LYS A 45 6.58 15.57 -22.68
C LYS A 45 7.47 15.55 -21.45
N ASN A 46 8.73 15.93 -21.61
CA ASN A 46 9.71 16.01 -20.54
C ASN A 46 10.02 17.47 -20.18
N PHE A 47 10.32 17.69 -18.91
CA PHE A 47 10.71 18.97 -18.32
C PHE A 47 11.89 18.69 -17.39
N ASP A 48 13.08 19.09 -17.80
CA ASP A 48 14.32 18.84 -17.05
C ASP A 48 14.50 19.88 -15.93
N GLU A 49 14.98 19.43 -14.76
CA GLU A 49 15.33 20.24 -13.57
C GLU A 49 14.38 21.44 -13.28
N PRO A 50 13.05 21.22 -13.14
CA PRO A 50 12.11 22.32 -12.93
C PRO A 50 12.31 23.02 -11.58
N SER A 51 12.20 24.35 -11.57
CA SER A 51 12.12 25.12 -10.32
C SER A 51 10.79 24.86 -9.61
N PHE A 52 10.72 25.06 -8.29
CA PHE A 52 9.49 24.83 -7.50
C PHE A 52 8.28 25.61 -8.04
N ILE A 53 8.48 26.86 -8.45
CA ILE A 53 7.43 27.70 -9.05
C ILE A 53 6.95 27.11 -10.39
N PHE A 54 7.89 26.65 -11.24
CA PHE A 54 7.54 26.04 -12.52
C PHE A 54 6.85 24.68 -12.35
N TYR A 55 7.32 23.84 -11.43
CA TYR A 55 6.63 22.61 -11.03
C TYR A 55 5.20 22.87 -10.54
N ASN A 56 4.98 23.88 -9.70
CA ASN A 56 3.63 24.24 -9.24
C ASN A 56 2.72 24.72 -10.38
N HIS A 57 3.27 25.33 -11.43
CA HIS A 57 2.53 25.61 -12.66
C HIS A 57 2.21 24.32 -13.44
N LEU A 58 3.21 23.48 -13.70
CA LEU A 58 3.03 22.18 -14.39
C LEU A 58 2.02 21.28 -13.67
N ARG A 59 2.02 21.23 -12.33
CA ARG A 59 1.08 20.46 -11.53
C ARG A 59 -0.36 20.99 -11.67
N LYS A 60 -0.55 22.32 -11.79
CA LYS A 60 -1.87 22.91 -12.10
C LYS A 60 -2.33 22.62 -13.53
N THR A 61 -1.41 22.46 -14.49
CA THR A 61 -1.74 22.14 -15.89
C THR A 61 -2.03 20.65 -16.12
N TYR A 62 -1.28 19.75 -15.46
CA TYR A 62 -1.25 18.32 -15.76
C TYR A 62 -1.72 17.41 -14.61
N GLY A 63 -1.99 17.95 -13.41
CA GLY A 63 -2.53 17.19 -12.28
C GLY A 63 -1.63 16.02 -11.83
N ASP A 64 -2.26 14.90 -11.47
CA ASP A 64 -1.58 13.70 -10.97
C ASP A 64 -0.92 12.83 -12.06
N GLU A 65 -1.21 13.11 -13.33
CA GLU A 65 -0.55 12.49 -14.50
C GLU A 65 0.90 13.00 -14.67
N LEU A 66 1.26 14.14 -14.07
CA LEU A 66 2.63 14.61 -14.00
C LEU A 66 3.44 13.77 -13.00
N LYS A 67 4.44 13.04 -13.50
CA LYS A 67 5.39 12.26 -12.69
C LYS A 67 6.76 12.92 -12.70
N CYS A 68 7.38 13.07 -11.54
CA CYS A 68 8.67 13.72 -11.40
C CYS A 68 9.61 12.80 -10.63
N ARG A 69 10.81 12.55 -11.17
CA ARG A 69 11.81 11.69 -10.54
C ARG A 69 12.73 12.54 -9.65
N CYS A 70 12.88 12.16 -8.39
CA CYS A 70 13.83 12.83 -7.49
C CYS A 70 15.29 12.48 -7.87
N SER A 71 16.21 13.41 -7.67
CA SER A 71 17.66 13.19 -7.86
C SER A 71 18.26 12.36 -6.73
N LYS A 72 17.78 12.56 -5.50
CA LYS A 72 18.02 11.72 -4.32
C LYS A 72 16.75 10.91 -4.01
N ILE A 73 16.87 9.76 -3.35
CA ILE A 73 15.71 8.87 -3.08
C ILE A 73 15.41 8.63 -1.60
N ALA A 74 16.22 9.19 -0.69
CA ALA A 74 16.10 9.00 0.74
C ALA A 74 16.48 10.29 1.49
N PHE A 75 15.65 10.67 2.47
CA PHE A 75 15.73 11.94 3.20
C PHE A 75 15.34 11.73 4.66
N THR A 76 16.00 12.40 5.60
CA THR A 76 15.59 12.38 7.01
C THR A 76 14.40 13.33 7.22
N TYR A 77 13.42 12.95 8.05
CA TYR A 77 12.22 13.75 8.25
C TYR A 77 12.53 15.14 8.86
N ASN A 78 13.60 15.28 9.65
CA ASN A 78 14.07 16.57 10.18
C ASN A 78 14.40 17.65 9.13
N GLN A 79 14.49 17.31 7.84
CA GLN A 79 14.73 18.27 6.77
C GLN A 79 13.47 19.05 6.37
N PHE A 80 12.28 18.61 6.77
CA PHE A 80 10.99 19.17 6.35
C PHE A 80 9.83 18.94 7.35
N VAL A 81 10.10 18.36 8.53
CA VAL A 81 9.15 18.21 9.64
C VAL A 81 9.78 18.71 10.93
N GLU A 82 9.01 19.48 11.69
CA GLU A 82 9.35 19.97 13.03
C GLU A 82 8.21 19.60 13.98
N ILE A 83 8.54 19.06 15.16
CA ILE A 83 7.58 18.62 16.18
C ILE A 83 8.04 19.16 17.53
N GLU A 84 7.21 19.97 18.17
CA GLU A 84 7.47 20.49 19.52
C GLU A 84 6.29 20.12 20.45
N PRO A 85 6.53 19.31 21.50
CA PRO A 85 5.54 19.02 22.52
C PRO A 85 5.51 20.13 23.59
N ILE A 86 4.32 20.58 23.96
CA ILE A 86 4.09 21.47 25.10
C ILE A 86 3.64 20.60 26.27
N PHE A 87 4.41 20.57 27.35
CA PHE A 87 4.10 19.78 28.56
C PHE A 87 3.30 20.60 29.59
N HIS A 88 2.50 19.89 30.40
CA HIS A 88 1.71 20.41 31.50
C HIS A 88 2.59 21.16 32.50
N SER A 89 2.12 22.32 32.97
CA SER A 89 2.88 23.29 33.78
C SER A 89 3.55 22.68 35.03
N VAL A 90 2.93 21.66 35.63
CA VAL A 90 3.52 20.89 36.73
C VAL A 90 4.95 20.39 36.43
N CYS A 91 5.26 19.99 35.20
CA CYS A 91 6.57 19.45 34.82
C CYS A 91 7.66 20.52 34.64
N THR A 92 7.31 21.80 34.72
CA THR A 92 8.25 22.94 34.76
C THR A 92 8.13 23.77 36.04
N SER A 93 7.25 23.37 36.96
CA SER A 93 6.96 24.05 38.23
C SER A 93 7.99 23.75 39.32
N GLU A 94 7.94 24.52 40.43
CA GLU A 94 8.77 24.27 41.61
C GLU A 94 8.54 22.89 42.25
N PHE A 95 7.37 22.27 42.04
CA PHE A 95 7.01 20.97 42.61
C PHE A 95 7.86 19.80 42.11
N VAL A 96 8.54 19.95 40.95
CA VAL A 96 9.47 18.96 40.39
C VAL A 96 10.95 19.38 40.51
N LEU A 97 11.25 20.50 41.17
CA LEU A 97 12.62 20.95 41.43
C LEU A 97 13.18 20.33 42.71
N GLU A 98 14.48 19.98 42.68
CA GLU A 98 15.10 19.23 43.79
C GLU A 98 15.21 20.04 45.11
N GLY A 99 15.32 21.36 45.05
CA GLY A 99 15.45 22.22 46.23
C GLY A 99 14.23 22.16 47.16
N TRP A 100 13.02 22.17 46.58
CA TRP A 100 11.74 22.03 47.28
C TRP A 100 11.66 20.72 48.08
N ARG A 101 11.99 19.60 47.43
CA ARG A 101 12.04 18.26 48.05
C ARG A 101 12.98 18.19 49.25
N LEU A 102 14.19 18.73 49.12
CA LEU A 102 15.21 18.69 50.19
C LEU A 102 14.84 19.56 51.39
N ALA A 103 14.13 20.66 51.18
CA ALA A 103 13.66 21.53 52.25
C ALA A 103 12.49 20.92 53.02
N LEU A 104 11.51 20.31 52.33
CA LEU A 104 10.41 19.57 52.97
C LEU A 104 10.90 18.47 53.91
N VAL A 105 11.84 17.63 53.47
CA VAL A 105 12.34 16.50 54.28
C VAL A 105 13.05 16.98 55.56
N LYS A 106 13.63 18.19 55.56
CA LYS A 106 14.26 18.79 56.75
C LYS A 106 13.25 19.32 57.78
N GLY A 107 12.07 19.74 57.34
CA GLY A 107 11.02 20.27 58.22
C GLY A 107 10.13 19.20 58.87
N LEU A 108 10.24 17.94 58.43
CA LEU A 108 9.60 16.79 59.06
C LEU A 108 10.23 16.48 60.42
N ASP A 109 9.40 16.45 61.46
CA ASP A 109 9.84 16.19 62.83
C ASP A 109 10.38 14.75 62.97
N PRO A 110 11.60 14.52 63.47
CA PRO A 110 12.11 13.17 63.72
C PRO A 110 11.29 12.39 64.77
N ASN A 111 10.41 13.06 65.53
CA ASN A 111 9.48 12.45 66.47
C ASN A 111 8.09 12.14 65.87
N LEU A 112 7.88 12.33 64.56
CA LEU A 112 6.71 11.78 63.85
C LEU A 112 6.84 10.25 63.88
N THR A 113 6.26 9.65 64.93
CA THR A 113 6.52 8.24 65.22
C THR A 113 6.04 7.34 64.09
N VAL A 114 6.73 6.21 63.91
CA VAL A 114 6.42 5.14 62.94
C VAL A 114 4.96 4.62 63.06
N TYR A 115 4.26 4.96 64.14
CA TYR A 115 2.89 4.57 64.43
C TYR A 115 1.81 5.43 63.73
N GLU A 116 2.13 6.61 63.20
CA GLU A 116 1.19 7.44 62.42
C GLU A 116 1.19 7.10 60.92
N GLN A 117 1.12 5.82 60.57
CA GLN A 117 1.17 5.28 59.18
C GLN A 117 0.12 5.84 58.21
N LYS A 118 -0.85 6.63 58.69
CA LYS A 118 -1.93 7.25 57.92
C LYS A 118 -1.85 8.79 57.91
N ASP A 119 -0.67 9.36 58.15
CA ASP A 119 -0.37 10.78 57.93
C ASP A 119 0.26 11.03 56.55
N TYR A 120 -0.30 11.97 55.80
CA TYR A 120 0.14 12.29 54.44
C TYR A 120 1.59 12.81 54.34
N ARG A 121 2.16 13.38 55.39
CA ARG A 121 3.54 13.85 55.41
C ARG A 121 4.55 12.75 55.10
N GLN A 122 4.22 11.50 55.42
CA GLN A 122 5.03 10.33 55.06
C GLN A 122 5.02 10.05 53.54
N PHE A 123 3.91 10.33 52.86
CA PHE A 123 3.76 10.15 51.41
C PHE A 123 4.26 11.34 50.59
N LEU A 124 4.22 12.57 51.13
CA LEU A 124 4.50 13.80 50.40
C LEU A 124 5.85 13.77 49.64
N SER A 125 6.94 13.40 50.32
CA SER A 125 8.26 13.32 49.65
C SER A 125 8.29 12.26 48.55
N ALA A 126 7.60 11.13 48.75
CA ALA A 126 7.54 10.05 47.77
C ALA A 126 6.72 10.45 46.54
N HIS A 127 5.59 11.14 46.74
CA HIS A 127 4.73 11.65 45.67
C HIS A 127 5.45 12.71 44.83
N LEU A 128 6.15 13.66 45.46
CA LEU A 128 6.92 14.69 44.73
C LEU A 128 8.09 14.10 43.95
N GLN A 129 8.83 13.15 44.54
CA GLN A 129 9.90 12.43 43.83
C GLN A 129 9.33 11.61 42.66
N TYR A 130 8.18 10.98 42.84
CA TYR A 130 7.52 10.20 41.80
C TYR A 130 6.98 11.10 40.68
N LEU A 131 6.36 12.24 41.00
CA LEU A 131 5.93 13.27 40.05
C LEU A 131 7.11 13.79 39.21
N GLN A 132 8.23 14.11 39.85
CA GLN A 132 9.47 14.50 39.18
C GLN A 132 9.94 13.41 38.20
N GLY A 133 10.01 12.15 38.66
CA GLY A 133 10.41 11.03 37.82
C GLY A 133 9.44 10.77 36.66
N LEU A 134 8.13 10.89 36.87
CA LEU A 134 7.11 10.77 35.83
C LEU A 134 7.27 11.87 34.77
N CYS A 135 7.44 13.13 35.16
CA CYS A 135 7.69 14.25 34.24
C CYS A 135 8.99 14.04 33.44
N GLN A 136 10.09 13.69 34.11
CA GLN A 136 11.38 13.45 33.47
C GLN A 136 11.32 12.32 32.44
N LEU A 137 10.75 11.17 32.82
CA LEU A 137 10.62 10.03 31.92
C LEU A 137 9.60 10.27 30.79
N SER A 138 8.56 11.08 31.03
CA SER A 138 7.63 11.51 29.98
C SER A 138 8.33 12.35 28.93
N ILE A 139 9.02 13.43 29.36
CA ILE A 139 9.78 14.32 28.47
C ILE A 139 10.83 13.52 27.70
N GLN A 140 11.58 12.65 28.37
CA GLN A 140 12.58 11.79 27.72
C GLN A 140 11.95 10.82 26.73
N SER A 141 10.84 10.15 27.08
CA SER A 141 10.16 9.21 26.18
C SER A 141 9.63 9.90 24.93
N VAL A 142 9.03 11.08 25.07
CA VAL A 142 8.53 11.88 23.94
C VAL A 142 9.69 12.33 23.05
N ASN A 143 10.73 12.94 23.64
CA ASN A 143 11.88 13.44 22.87
C ASN A 143 12.62 12.31 22.13
N ASN A 144 12.78 11.14 22.75
CA ASN A 144 13.38 9.98 22.11
C ASN A 144 12.53 9.50 20.90
N SER A 145 11.20 9.44 21.03
CA SER A 145 10.32 9.05 19.93
C SER A 145 10.25 10.09 18.80
N ILE A 146 10.37 11.38 19.14
CA ILE A 146 10.52 12.45 18.14
C ILE A 146 11.85 12.30 17.40
N ASP A 147 12.97 12.13 18.10
CA ASP A 147 14.30 11.99 17.50
C ASP A 147 14.41 10.74 16.62
N GLU A 148 13.90 9.59 17.07
CA GLU A 148 13.82 8.36 16.28
C GLU A 148 13.04 8.57 14.97
N PHE A 149 11.91 9.28 15.01
CA PHE A 149 11.17 9.63 13.80
C PHE A 149 11.92 10.62 12.91
N LEU A 150 12.39 11.73 13.47
CA LEU A 150 13.03 12.83 12.73
C LEU A 150 14.35 12.40 12.07
N THR A 151 15.06 11.42 12.65
CA THR A 151 16.24 10.78 12.06
C THR A 151 15.92 9.63 11.10
N SER A 152 14.70 9.09 11.11
CA SER A 152 14.27 8.05 10.16
C SER A 152 14.11 8.58 8.73
N LEU A 153 14.09 7.68 7.75
CA LEU A 153 14.16 8.02 6.32
C LEU A 153 12.80 7.94 5.60
N LEU A 154 12.41 9.04 4.96
CA LEU A 154 11.44 9.03 3.87
C LEU A 154 12.12 8.54 2.58
N VAL A 155 11.75 7.35 2.13
CA VAL A 155 12.21 6.78 0.86
C VAL A 155 11.16 6.98 -0.23
N THR A 156 11.54 7.59 -1.35
CA THR A 156 10.71 7.74 -2.55
C THR A 156 11.56 7.97 -3.81
N VAL A 157 11.16 7.35 -4.93
CA VAL A 157 11.81 7.56 -6.25
C VAL A 157 11.17 8.71 -7.02
N GLU A 158 9.87 8.93 -6.79
CA GLU A 158 9.09 10.00 -7.39
C GLU A 158 8.74 11.08 -6.36
N LEU A 159 8.63 12.33 -6.82
CA LEU A 159 8.14 13.44 -6.03
C LEU A 159 6.65 13.22 -5.73
N LEU A 160 6.34 13.03 -4.44
CA LEU A 160 4.97 12.99 -3.96
C LEU A 160 4.30 14.35 -4.22
N SER A 161 3.01 14.35 -4.60
CA SER A 161 2.21 15.57 -4.58
C SER A 161 2.04 16.07 -3.14
N GLU A 162 1.86 17.38 -2.98
CA GLU A 162 1.72 18.06 -1.69
C GLU A 162 0.70 17.37 -0.77
N LEU A 163 -0.52 17.15 -1.27
CA LEU A 163 -1.57 16.41 -0.57
C LEU A 163 -1.17 14.99 -0.13
N ASN A 164 -0.46 14.24 -0.98
CA ASN A 164 -0.03 12.87 -0.65
C ASN A 164 1.13 12.85 0.36
N PHE A 165 2.00 13.86 0.30
CA PHE A 165 3.09 14.08 1.25
C PHE A 165 2.53 14.48 2.63
N GLU A 166 1.67 15.49 2.68
CA GLU A 166 1.01 15.94 3.91
C GLU A 166 0.17 14.83 4.54
N ASN A 167 -0.69 14.14 3.78
CA ASN A 167 -1.48 13.03 4.32
C ASN A 167 -0.60 11.91 4.89
N ARG A 168 0.49 11.54 4.20
CA ARG A 168 1.43 10.51 4.68
C ARG A 168 2.13 10.96 5.97
N LEU A 169 2.55 12.22 6.05
CA LEU A 169 3.20 12.77 7.23
C LEU A 169 2.25 12.92 8.41
N ASN A 170 1.04 13.43 8.19
CA ASN A 170 0.03 13.54 9.23
C ASN A 170 -0.27 12.16 9.86
N ILE A 171 -0.44 11.12 9.05
CA ILE A 171 -0.65 9.75 9.55
C ILE A 171 0.54 9.26 10.39
N LEU A 172 1.78 9.47 9.93
CA LEU A 172 2.98 9.04 10.66
C LEU A 172 3.15 9.83 11.98
N THR A 173 2.95 11.14 11.94
CA THR A 173 2.97 12.02 13.11
C THR A 173 1.96 11.56 14.16
N GLU A 174 0.69 11.35 13.79
CA GLU A 174 -0.34 10.90 14.73
C GLU A 174 -0.03 9.51 15.32
N GLN A 175 0.57 8.61 14.54
CA GLN A 175 1.04 7.32 15.07
C GLN A 175 2.11 7.50 16.17
N ILE A 176 3.04 8.44 16.02
CA ILE A 176 4.08 8.69 17.03
C ILE A 176 3.49 9.27 18.31
N LYS A 177 2.57 10.24 18.18
CA LYS A 177 1.85 10.84 19.31
C LYS A 177 1.10 9.80 20.15
N ILE A 178 0.57 8.75 19.51
CA ILE A 178 -0.16 7.65 20.17
C ILE A 178 0.80 6.56 20.69
N ASN A 179 1.87 6.25 19.98
CA ASN A 179 2.76 5.13 20.33
C ASN A 179 3.58 5.38 21.61
N ALA A 180 4.10 6.60 21.81
CA ALA A 180 4.94 6.89 22.98
C ALA A 180 4.18 6.73 24.32
N PRO A 181 2.96 7.30 24.51
CA PRO A 181 2.19 7.07 25.72
C PRO A 181 1.79 5.60 25.92
N ILE A 182 1.40 4.89 24.85
CA ILE A 182 1.07 3.46 24.93
C ILE A 182 2.27 2.61 25.41
N LEU A 183 3.47 2.88 24.88
CA LEU A 183 4.68 2.17 25.28
C LEU A 183 4.98 2.44 26.77
N PHE A 184 4.92 3.70 27.19
CA PHE A 184 5.17 4.11 28.56
C PHE A 184 4.18 3.46 29.54
N SER A 185 2.87 3.58 29.31
CA SER A 185 1.86 3.02 30.21
C SER A 185 1.96 1.49 30.34
N ARG A 186 2.39 0.79 29.28
CA ARG A 186 2.70 -0.66 29.32
C ARG A 186 3.91 -0.95 30.21
N LEU A 187 4.99 -0.18 30.10
CA LEU A 187 6.20 -0.33 30.93
C LEU A 187 5.91 -0.02 32.40
N LEU A 188 5.16 1.05 32.68
CA LEU A 188 4.73 1.42 34.04
C LEU A 188 3.85 0.32 34.67
N SER A 189 2.80 -0.12 33.96
CA SER A 189 1.90 -1.19 34.42
C SER A 189 2.63 -2.51 34.65
N SER A 190 3.57 -2.87 33.77
CA SER A 190 4.41 -4.06 33.90
C SER A 190 5.31 -3.97 35.14
N THR A 191 5.95 -2.83 35.37
CA THR A 191 6.77 -2.57 36.57
C THR A 191 5.94 -2.71 37.85
N GLN A 192 4.75 -2.12 37.88
CA GLN A 192 3.82 -2.22 39.02
C GLN A 192 3.35 -3.65 39.28
N SER A 193 3.04 -4.40 38.22
CA SER A 193 2.64 -5.80 38.31
C SER A 193 3.76 -6.68 38.86
N ILE A 194 5.01 -6.43 38.46
CA ILE A 194 6.20 -7.10 39.01
C ILE A 194 6.37 -6.77 40.51
N LEU A 195 6.27 -5.49 40.89
CA LEU A 195 6.41 -5.07 42.29
C LEU A 195 5.33 -5.70 43.20
N HIS A 196 4.08 -5.70 42.75
CA HIS A 196 2.95 -6.27 43.51
C HIS A 196 3.00 -7.81 43.55
N GLY A 197 3.24 -8.47 42.41
CA GLY A 197 3.29 -9.93 42.32
C GLY A 197 4.44 -10.59 43.11
N ASN A 198 5.51 -9.84 43.38
CA ASN A 198 6.61 -10.27 44.25
C ASN A 198 6.44 -9.80 45.72
N ALA A 199 5.31 -9.17 46.07
CA ALA A 199 5.02 -8.62 47.40
C ALA A 199 6.15 -7.74 47.98
N ILE A 200 6.82 -6.95 47.12
CA ILE A 200 7.98 -6.13 47.52
C ILE A 200 7.51 -5.04 48.49
N ILE A 201 7.99 -5.11 49.73
CA ILE A 201 7.61 -4.18 50.80
C ILE A 201 8.18 -2.79 50.48
N SER A 202 7.31 -1.79 50.51
CA SER A 202 7.70 -0.40 50.36
C SER A 202 8.51 0.08 51.57
N THR A 203 9.46 0.99 51.37
CA THR A 203 10.25 1.61 52.47
C THR A 203 9.38 2.27 53.53
N TYR A 204 8.15 2.66 53.17
CA TYR A 204 7.15 3.29 54.04
C TYR A 204 6.28 2.29 54.82
N GLY A 205 6.37 0.98 54.54
CA GLY A 205 5.54 -0.05 55.18
C GLY A 205 4.04 0.03 54.82
N THR A 206 3.70 0.73 53.74
CA THR A 206 2.31 1.11 53.40
C THR A 206 1.53 -0.02 52.72
N ASN A 207 2.21 -0.95 52.05
CA ASN A 207 1.58 -2.13 51.43
C ASN A 207 1.61 -3.35 52.36
N PHE A 208 2.74 -3.58 53.00
CA PHE A 208 2.93 -4.65 53.98
C PHE A 208 3.67 -4.10 55.19
N ASN A 209 3.24 -4.52 56.38
CA ASN A 209 3.93 -4.25 57.62
C ASN A 209 4.64 -5.52 58.14
N TYR A 210 5.70 -5.35 58.93
CA TYR A 210 6.30 -6.45 59.67
C TYR A 210 5.65 -6.58 61.05
N ARG A 211 4.99 -7.71 61.29
CA ARG A 211 4.45 -8.08 62.61
C ARG A 211 5.46 -8.98 63.31
N ILE A 212 5.85 -8.59 64.51
CA ILE A 212 6.71 -9.39 65.39
C ILE A 212 5.82 -10.04 66.45
N LEU A 213 5.76 -11.37 66.46
CA LEU A 213 5.13 -12.12 67.55
C LEU A 213 6.23 -12.78 68.40
N ALA A 214 6.20 -12.46 69.70
CA ALA A 214 7.07 -13.06 70.70
C ALA A 214 6.26 -14.12 71.48
N TYR A 215 6.44 -15.39 71.12
CA TYR A 215 5.75 -16.50 71.80
C TYR A 215 6.62 -17.03 72.94
N GLY A 216 6.57 -16.34 74.07
CA GLY A 216 7.48 -16.57 75.20
C GLY A 216 8.92 -16.15 74.91
N SER A 217 9.83 -16.43 75.84
CA SER A 217 11.20 -15.90 75.86
C SER A 217 12.21 -16.60 74.93
N ARG A 218 11.76 -17.37 73.92
CA ARG A 218 12.67 -18.20 73.09
C ARG A 218 12.47 -18.14 71.58
N TYR A 219 11.32 -17.68 71.07
CA TYR A 219 11.09 -17.58 69.62
C TYR A 219 10.44 -16.26 69.27
N VAL A 220 11.21 -15.42 68.58
CA VAL A 220 10.76 -14.19 67.93
C VAL A 220 10.65 -14.48 66.45
N TYR A 221 9.44 -14.46 65.89
CA TYR A 221 9.24 -14.55 64.45
C TYR A 221 8.63 -13.26 63.91
N ALA A 222 9.21 -12.78 62.82
CA ALA A 222 8.68 -11.67 62.04
C ALA A 222 7.95 -12.26 60.83
N TYR A 223 6.69 -11.86 60.62
CA TYR A 223 5.92 -12.17 59.43
C TYR A 223 5.39 -10.88 58.81
N THR A 224 5.03 -10.95 57.53
CA THR A 224 4.44 -9.82 56.82
C THR A 224 2.93 -9.91 56.87
N GLU A 225 2.27 -8.77 57.09
CA GLU A 225 0.82 -8.64 56.99
C GLU A 225 0.50 -7.51 56.01
N ALA A 226 -0.49 -7.73 55.14
CA ALA A 226 -0.95 -6.72 54.19
C ALA A 226 -1.69 -5.59 54.91
N THR A 227 -1.38 -4.34 54.56
CA THR A 227 -2.10 -3.18 55.06
C THR A 227 -3.50 -3.11 54.45
N ILE A 228 -4.47 -2.66 55.25
CA ILE A 228 -5.87 -2.49 54.85
C ILE A 228 -6.25 -1.00 54.83
N TYR A 229 -6.82 -0.58 53.71
CA TYR A 229 -7.29 0.79 53.44
C TYR A 229 -8.82 0.88 53.52
N ASP A 230 -9.41 1.90 52.91
CA ASP A 230 -10.86 2.10 52.88
C ASP A 230 -11.54 0.91 52.16
N ASP A 231 -12.84 0.70 52.43
CA ASP A 231 -13.66 -0.41 51.89
C ASP A 231 -13.08 -1.82 52.12
N GLU A 232 -12.37 -2.02 53.23
CA GLU A 232 -11.66 -3.27 53.59
C GLU A 232 -10.64 -3.74 52.53
N CYS A 233 -10.19 -2.84 51.65
CA CYS A 233 -9.29 -3.18 50.55
C CYS A 233 -7.88 -3.54 51.07
N SER A 234 -7.49 -4.80 50.88
CA SER A 234 -6.19 -5.35 51.30
C SER A 234 -5.13 -5.26 50.20
N CYS A 235 -3.97 -4.70 50.55
CA CYS A 235 -2.82 -4.56 49.66
C CYS A 235 -2.17 -5.88 49.21
N GLY A 236 -2.54 -7.01 49.84
CA GLY A 236 -2.15 -8.35 49.41
C GLY A 236 -3.04 -8.92 48.30
N LEU A 237 -4.21 -8.31 48.06
CA LEU A 237 -5.18 -8.74 47.04
C LEU A 237 -5.32 -7.73 45.88
N SER A 238 -5.07 -6.45 46.14
CA SER A 238 -5.14 -5.39 45.13
C SER A 238 -4.06 -4.32 45.38
N PRO A 239 -3.29 -3.90 44.36
CA PRO A 239 -2.33 -2.81 44.50
C PRO A 239 -2.99 -1.43 44.53
N ASN A 240 -4.29 -1.34 44.17
CA ASN A 240 -5.03 -0.10 43.95
C ASN A 240 -5.80 0.37 45.19
N CYS A 241 -5.61 -0.26 46.35
CA CYS A 241 -6.27 0.19 47.57
C CYS A 241 -5.74 1.57 47.98
N THR A 242 -6.66 2.53 48.16
CA THR A 242 -6.34 3.90 48.56
C THR A 242 -7.28 4.39 49.64
N MET A 243 -6.87 5.47 50.31
CA MET A 243 -7.70 6.27 51.20
C MET A 243 -7.48 7.77 50.95
N GLN A 244 -8.39 8.60 51.47
CA GLN A 244 -8.21 10.06 51.45
C GLN A 244 -6.91 10.48 52.18
N GLY A 245 -6.09 11.31 51.54
CA GLY A 245 -4.91 11.90 52.15
C GLY A 245 -5.29 12.86 53.29
N THR A 246 -4.73 12.66 54.48
CA THR A 246 -5.00 13.49 55.66
C THR A 246 -3.72 13.86 56.40
N LEU A 247 -3.64 15.11 56.86
CA LEU A 247 -2.65 15.57 57.85
C LEU A 247 -3.20 15.34 59.26
N ILE A 248 -2.37 14.88 60.19
CA ILE A 248 -2.74 14.66 61.59
C ILE A 248 -2.20 15.81 62.45
N GLU A 249 -3.09 16.41 63.23
CA GLU A 249 -2.76 17.53 64.13
C GLU A 249 -1.96 17.02 65.35
N ARG A 250 -0.84 17.68 65.67
CA ARG A 250 0.05 17.24 66.76
C ARG A 250 -0.70 17.19 68.09
N ASN A 251 -0.53 16.08 68.83
CA ASN A 251 -1.21 15.82 70.11
C ASN A 251 -2.75 15.76 70.02
N SER A 252 -3.30 15.51 68.83
CA SER A 252 -4.73 15.53 68.54
C SER A 252 -5.10 14.37 67.61
N SER A 253 -6.32 13.84 67.73
CA SER A 253 -6.84 12.83 66.79
C SER A 253 -7.48 13.47 65.55
N ARG A 254 -7.39 14.80 65.41
CA ARG A 254 -7.99 15.54 64.29
C ARG A 254 -7.24 15.26 63.00
N LYS A 255 -8.00 14.87 61.97
CA LYS A 255 -7.52 14.62 60.61
C LYS A 255 -8.01 15.75 59.71
N ILE A 256 -7.10 16.35 58.96
CA ILE A 256 -7.39 17.43 58.00
C ILE A 256 -7.21 16.85 56.59
N PRO A 257 -8.28 16.70 55.79
CA PRO A 257 -8.19 16.13 54.45
C PRO A 257 -7.55 17.12 53.47
N LEU A 258 -6.64 16.63 52.63
CA LEU A 258 -6.03 17.39 51.54
C LEU A 258 -6.74 17.10 50.21
N LYS A 259 -7.28 18.14 49.58
CA LYS A 259 -8.09 18.02 48.36
C LYS A 259 -7.31 17.36 47.22
N GLY A 260 -7.92 16.40 46.54
CA GLY A 260 -7.30 15.70 45.40
C GLY A 260 -6.23 14.66 45.75
N VAL A 261 -5.75 14.60 47.00
CA VAL A 261 -4.62 13.76 47.40
C VAL A 261 -5.11 12.45 48.01
N ARG A 262 -4.55 11.31 47.58
CA ARG A 262 -4.82 9.97 48.13
C ARG A 262 -3.56 9.29 48.65
N MET A 263 -3.68 8.49 49.71
CA MET A 263 -2.66 7.57 50.21
C MET A 263 -3.07 6.13 49.88
N GLY A 264 -2.19 5.14 49.95
CA GLY A 264 -2.52 3.76 49.58
C GLY A 264 -1.34 2.82 49.64
N CYS A 265 -1.51 1.60 49.13
CA CYS A 265 -0.53 0.51 49.26
C CYS A 265 0.91 0.94 48.91
N THR A 266 1.09 1.66 47.80
CA THR A 266 2.37 2.25 47.46
C THR A 266 2.17 3.71 47.07
N PRO A 267 3.11 4.62 47.40
CA PRO A 267 3.02 6.01 46.97
C PRO A 267 2.85 6.17 45.46
N SER A 268 3.44 5.30 44.65
CA SER A 268 3.27 5.32 43.20
C SER A 268 1.83 5.01 42.77
N GLN A 269 1.18 4.01 43.35
CA GLN A 269 -0.22 3.70 43.02
C GLN A 269 -1.20 4.74 43.56
N SER A 270 -1.03 5.19 44.82
CA SER A 270 -1.93 6.19 45.40
C SER A 270 -1.82 7.55 44.71
N PHE A 271 -0.63 7.92 44.23
CA PHE A 271 -0.45 9.16 43.49
C PHE A 271 -1.13 9.11 42.11
N LEU A 272 -1.13 7.97 41.40
CA LEU A 272 -1.84 7.84 40.12
C LEU A 272 -3.36 8.05 40.24
N VAL A 273 -3.95 7.71 41.39
CA VAL A 273 -5.38 7.96 41.69
C VAL A 273 -5.60 9.34 42.35
N SER A 274 -4.53 10.10 42.63
CA SER A 274 -4.62 11.49 43.08
C SER A 274 -4.82 12.44 41.89
N THR A 275 -5.20 13.68 42.18
CA THR A 275 -5.34 14.80 41.23
C THR A 275 -4.37 15.92 41.61
N LEU A 276 -4.24 16.95 40.76
CA LEU A 276 -3.42 18.12 41.06
C LEU A 276 -4.16 19.23 41.83
N GLU A 277 -5.40 19.02 42.27
CA GLU A 277 -6.25 20.09 42.84
C GLU A 277 -5.59 20.89 43.98
N CYS A 278 -4.86 20.23 44.88
CA CYS A 278 -4.13 20.93 45.96
C CYS A 278 -3.04 21.86 45.44
N PHE A 279 -2.42 21.55 44.30
CA PHE A 279 -1.35 22.34 43.68
C PHE A 279 -1.88 23.58 42.96
N TYR A 280 -3.20 23.67 42.73
CA TYR A 280 -3.87 24.87 42.20
C TYR A 280 -4.52 25.74 43.29
N ASP A 281 -4.56 25.29 44.55
CA ASP A 281 -5.24 25.96 45.66
C ASP A 281 -4.24 26.44 46.72
N GLN A 282 -4.04 27.76 46.81
CA GLN A 282 -3.16 28.38 47.81
C GLN A 282 -3.48 27.89 49.23
N SER A 283 -4.76 27.77 49.58
CA SER A 283 -5.19 27.34 50.92
C SER A 283 -4.74 25.91 51.23
N CYS A 284 -4.63 25.06 50.21
CA CYS A 284 -4.13 23.69 50.33
C CYS A 284 -2.60 23.64 50.43
N LEU A 285 -1.91 24.51 49.69
CA LEU A 285 -0.46 24.71 49.80
C LEU A 285 -0.06 25.26 51.18
N ASP A 286 -0.80 26.24 51.71
CA ASP A 286 -0.59 26.83 53.03
C ASP A 286 -0.71 25.76 54.14
N LEU A 287 -1.66 24.82 54.01
CA LEU A 287 -1.76 23.65 54.90
C LEU A 287 -0.50 22.77 54.81
N ILE A 288 -0.01 22.47 53.61
CA ILE A 288 1.22 21.69 53.44
C ILE A 288 2.40 22.40 54.11
N GLN A 289 2.59 23.71 53.87
CA GLN A 289 3.67 24.49 54.48
C GLN A 289 3.60 24.47 56.01
N HIS A 290 2.42 24.76 56.57
CA HIS A 290 2.22 24.81 58.02
C HIS A 290 2.53 23.46 58.69
N TYR A 291 2.05 22.35 58.13
CA TYR A 291 2.23 21.02 58.73
C TYR A 291 3.61 20.39 58.48
N THR A 292 4.42 20.97 57.58
CA THR A 292 5.79 20.53 57.25
C THR A 292 6.88 21.50 57.70
N ASN A 293 6.53 22.63 58.33
CA ASN A 293 7.45 23.71 58.72
C ASN A 293 8.29 24.24 57.53
N TYR A 294 7.72 24.33 56.33
CA TYR A 294 8.43 24.85 55.17
C TYR A 294 8.47 26.39 55.17
N GLU A 295 9.67 26.96 55.15
CA GLU A 295 9.90 28.40 55.39
C GLU A 295 9.65 29.31 54.16
N ASN A 296 9.73 28.80 52.93
CA ASN A 296 9.52 29.64 51.74
C ASN A 296 8.04 29.67 51.33
N SER A 297 7.62 30.67 50.56
CA SER A 297 6.29 30.70 49.92
C SER A 297 6.18 29.66 48.82
N LEU A 298 5.12 28.84 48.85
CA LEU A 298 4.68 28.04 47.71
C LEU A 298 3.75 28.85 46.81
N THR A 299 3.95 28.70 45.50
CA THR A 299 3.10 29.30 44.47
C THR A 299 2.20 28.25 43.82
N PRO A 300 0.90 28.55 43.62
CA PRO A 300 -0.01 27.63 42.97
C PRO A 300 0.30 27.55 41.48
N LEU A 301 0.03 26.38 40.89
CA LEU A 301 0.07 26.20 39.44
C LEU A 301 -0.88 27.21 38.78
N SER A 302 -0.39 27.92 37.77
CA SER A 302 -1.23 28.82 36.98
C SER A 302 -2.23 28.03 36.15
N THR A 303 -3.53 28.25 36.38
CA THR A 303 -4.58 27.79 35.47
C THR A 303 -4.52 28.60 34.17
N THR A 304 -3.86 28.06 33.14
CA THR A 304 -3.88 28.67 31.81
C THR A 304 -5.16 28.24 31.07
N ASN A 305 -5.78 29.16 30.32
CA ASN A 305 -6.92 28.83 29.44
C ASN A 305 -6.56 27.90 28.26
N LEU A 306 -5.29 27.46 28.18
CA LEU A 306 -4.74 26.56 27.18
C LEU A 306 -4.59 25.12 27.70
N SER A 307 -4.74 24.89 29.01
CA SER A 307 -4.76 23.56 29.61
C SER A 307 -6.00 22.80 29.15
N HIS A 308 -5.82 21.65 28.51
CA HIS A 308 -6.94 20.78 28.15
C HIS A 308 -7.32 19.82 29.30
N PHE A 309 -6.40 19.61 30.24
CA PHE A 309 -6.68 18.95 31.50
C PHE A 309 -7.30 19.91 32.51
N SER A 310 -8.25 19.40 33.31
CA SER A 310 -8.83 20.12 34.43
C SER A 310 -8.07 19.83 35.72
N PRO A 311 -8.10 20.70 36.75
CA PRO A 311 -7.36 20.46 38.01
C PRO A 311 -7.70 19.12 38.71
N ASN A 312 -8.90 18.60 38.49
CA ASN A 312 -9.39 17.31 39.01
C ASN A 312 -9.10 16.11 38.09
N THR A 313 -8.38 16.29 36.97
CA THR A 313 -7.81 15.19 36.19
C THR A 313 -6.85 14.39 37.09
N THR A 314 -6.88 13.06 36.99
CA THR A 314 -6.00 12.21 37.78
C THR A 314 -4.57 12.21 37.25
N ILE A 315 -3.56 12.03 38.11
CA ILE A 315 -2.17 11.86 37.67
C ILE A 315 -2.05 10.68 36.69
N GLY A 316 -2.84 9.61 36.90
CA GLY A 316 -2.96 8.46 36.00
C GLY A 316 -3.40 8.83 34.58
N GLU A 317 -4.32 9.78 34.46
CA GLU A 317 -4.79 10.30 33.17
C GLU A 317 -3.78 11.26 32.53
N LEU A 318 -3.12 12.11 33.33
CA LEU A 318 -2.01 12.95 32.85
C LEU A 318 -0.86 12.10 32.28
N ILE A 319 -0.42 11.06 33.01
CA ILE A 319 0.69 10.20 32.56
C ILE A 319 0.30 9.30 31.38
N ASN A 320 -0.96 8.90 31.25
CA ASN A 320 -1.45 8.19 30.05
C ASN A 320 -1.38 9.06 28.78
N ASN A 321 -1.13 10.35 28.91
CA ASN A 321 -0.86 11.31 27.82
C ASN A 321 0.55 11.92 27.93
N LEU A 322 1.45 11.32 28.74
CA LEU A 322 2.82 11.79 29.01
C LEU A 322 2.91 13.27 29.45
N PHE A 323 1.90 13.76 30.16
CA PHE A 323 1.77 15.16 30.55
C PHE A 323 1.82 16.15 29.37
N ILE A 324 1.47 15.73 28.15
CA ILE A 324 1.47 16.62 26.97
C ILE A 324 0.15 17.38 26.91
N GLU A 325 0.20 18.71 26.88
CA GLU A 325 -0.95 19.58 26.66
C GLU A 325 -1.30 19.74 25.18
N GLN A 326 -0.27 19.96 24.36
CA GLN A 326 -0.42 20.29 22.96
C GLN A 326 0.80 19.83 22.17
N TRP A 327 0.56 19.46 20.91
CA TRP A 327 1.60 19.24 19.93
C TRP A 327 1.61 20.39 18.92
N SER A 328 2.74 21.06 18.80
CA SER A 328 3.07 21.87 17.61
C SER A 328 3.67 20.92 16.57
N THR A 329 3.19 20.97 15.33
CA THR A 329 3.80 20.22 14.22
C THR A 329 3.76 21.09 12.97
N GLN A 330 4.93 21.28 12.36
CA GLN A 330 5.08 22.00 11.11
C GLN A 330 5.63 21.06 10.04
N ILE A 331 5.05 21.12 8.85
CA ILE A 331 5.41 20.31 7.69
C ILE A 331 5.67 21.27 6.52
N ASN A 332 6.82 21.15 5.85
CA ASN A 332 7.23 22.07 4.81
C ASN A 332 7.45 21.36 3.46
N TYR A 333 6.43 21.38 2.60
CA TYR A 333 6.52 20.78 1.27
C TYR A 333 7.58 21.42 0.35
N SER A 334 7.85 22.72 0.51
CA SER A 334 8.90 23.41 -0.27
C SER A 334 10.29 22.90 0.11
N SER A 335 10.56 22.68 1.41
CA SER A 335 11.80 22.05 1.88
C SER A 335 11.93 20.62 1.36
N TYR A 336 10.86 19.81 1.43
CA TYR A 336 10.86 18.47 0.83
C TYR A 336 11.11 18.48 -0.69
N TYR A 337 10.50 19.42 -1.43
CA TYR A 337 10.75 19.59 -2.86
C TYR A 337 12.23 19.88 -3.15
N GLN A 338 12.85 20.78 -2.36
CA GLN A 338 14.27 21.10 -2.48
C GLN A 338 15.18 19.92 -2.17
N GLN A 339 14.82 19.06 -1.21
CA GLN A 339 15.56 17.82 -0.94
C GLN A 339 15.41 16.79 -2.07
N CYS A 340 14.17 16.56 -2.55
CA CYS A 340 13.90 15.71 -3.71
C CYS A 340 14.67 16.18 -4.96
N SER A 341 14.72 17.50 -5.18
CA SER A 341 15.36 18.19 -6.31
C SER A 341 15.12 17.43 -7.63
N PRO A 342 13.89 17.51 -8.20
CA PRO A 342 13.50 16.67 -9.33
C PRO A 342 14.43 16.82 -10.52
N SER A 343 15.03 15.72 -10.99
CA SER A 343 15.92 15.75 -12.15
C SER A 343 15.16 15.86 -13.47
N ILE A 344 13.99 15.21 -13.54
CA ILE A 344 13.10 15.24 -14.70
C ILE A 344 11.65 15.04 -14.26
N CYS A 345 10.76 15.87 -14.81
CA CYS A 345 9.32 15.65 -14.79
C CYS A 345 8.85 15.21 -16.17
N SER A 346 7.93 14.25 -16.24
CA SER A 346 7.31 13.80 -17.47
C SER A 346 5.79 13.74 -17.35
N TYR A 347 5.13 14.06 -18.46
CA TYR A 347 3.70 13.95 -18.65
C TYR A 347 3.46 13.04 -19.87
N THR A 348 2.72 11.95 -19.71
CA THR A 348 2.42 11.02 -20.81
C THR A 348 0.92 11.01 -21.08
N SER A 349 0.53 11.45 -22.28
CA SER A 349 -0.86 11.41 -22.73
C SER A 349 -1.06 10.40 -23.85
N ILE A 350 -2.29 9.94 -24.01
CA ILE A 350 -2.70 9.04 -25.09
C ILE A 350 -3.36 9.89 -26.19
N GLU A 351 -2.62 10.14 -27.27
CA GLU A 351 -3.17 10.85 -28.43
C GLU A 351 -3.97 9.89 -29.33
N LYS A 352 -5.14 10.34 -29.78
CA LYS A 352 -5.97 9.61 -30.73
C LYS A 352 -5.47 9.89 -32.16
N PHE A 353 -4.80 8.89 -32.76
CA PHE A 353 -4.40 8.80 -34.17
C PHE A 353 -3.44 9.90 -34.69
N ASN A 354 -2.23 9.49 -35.08
CA ASN A 354 -1.26 10.38 -35.73
C ASN A 354 -0.97 9.92 -37.17
N ILE A 355 -1.48 10.68 -38.15
CA ILE A 355 -1.40 10.35 -39.57
C ILE A 355 0.05 10.26 -40.10
N PHE A 356 0.97 11.08 -39.58
CA PHE A 356 2.39 11.04 -39.98
C PHE A 356 3.08 9.77 -39.48
N HIS A 357 2.74 9.30 -38.29
CA HIS A 357 3.22 8.01 -37.78
C HIS A 357 2.69 6.85 -38.64
N THR A 358 1.39 6.86 -39.00
CA THR A 358 0.81 5.85 -39.90
C THR A 358 1.51 5.81 -41.26
N ILE A 359 1.74 6.96 -41.90
CA ILE A 359 2.44 7.05 -43.20
C ILE A 359 3.87 6.51 -43.08
N THR A 360 4.61 6.91 -42.04
CA THR A 360 6.01 6.49 -41.84
C THR A 360 6.12 4.97 -41.67
N VAL A 361 5.21 4.34 -40.90
CA VAL A 361 5.18 2.88 -40.72
C VAL A 361 4.86 2.14 -42.02
N ILE A 362 3.89 2.64 -42.80
CA ILE A 362 3.52 2.06 -44.10
C ILE A 362 4.72 2.09 -45.07
N LEU A 363 5.39 3.24 -45.19
CA LEU A 363 6.57 3.40 -46.06
C LEU A 363 7.75 2.51 -45.61
N GLY A 364 8.01 2.43 -44.31
CA GLY A 364 9.08 1.57 -43.77
C GLY A 364 8.86 0.08 -44.03
N ILE A 365 7.61 -0.40 -43.94
CA ILE A 365 7.28 -1.83 -44.11
C ILE A 365 7.13 -2.22 -45.59
N GLN A 366 6.80 -1.28 -46.48
CA GLN A 366 6.64 -1.51 -47.92
C GLN A 366 7.86 -2.21 -48.57
N GLY A 367 9.08 -1.87 -48.15
CA GLY A 367 10.32 -2.46 -48.66
C GLY A 367 10.43 -3.97 -48.37
N GLY A 368 10.35 -4.35 -47.09
CA GLY A 368 10.42 -5.76 -46.67
C GLY A 368 9.26 -6.60 -47.21
N LEU A 369 8.05 -6.05 -47.18
CA LEU A 369 6.83 -6.70 -47.69
C LEU A 369 6.96 -7.05 -49.19
N THR A 370 7.51 -6.12 -49.98
CA THR A 370 7.76 -6.32 -51.43
C THR A 370 8.73 -7.48 -51.70
N ILE A 371 9.81 -7.60 -50.92
CA ILE A 371 10.83 -8.65 -51.07
C ILE A 371 10.23 -10.03 -50.73
N VAL A 372 9.54 -10.13 -49.59
CA VAL A 372 8.94 -11.39 -49.12
C VAL A 372 7.86 -11.90 -50.08
N LEU A 373 6.96 -11.03 -50.54
CA LEU A 373 5.91 -11.40 -51.50
C LEU A 373 6.47 -11.85 -52.86
N LYS A 374 7.50 -11.18 -53.38
CA LYS A 374 8.19 -11.61 -54.61
C LYS A 374 8.76 -13.03 -54.51
N TRP A 375 9.20 -13.45 -53.32
CA TRP A 375 9.76 -14.78 -53.10
C TRP A 375 8.68 -15.87 -52.87
N ILE A 376 7.61 -15.53 -52.14
CA ILE A 376 6.55 -16.47 -51.74
C ILE A 376 5.51 -16.69 -52.85
N CYS A 377 5.07 -15.64 -53.56
CA CYS A 377 3.99 -15.77 -54.56
C CYS A 377 4.28 -16.80 -55.67
N PRO A 378 5.50 -16.88 -56.27
CA PRO A 378 5.80 -17.90 -57.28
C PRO A 378 5.77 -19.33 -56.72
N LYS A 379 6.19 -19.52 -55.46
CA LYS A 379 6.18 -20.83 -54.77
C LYS A 379 4.74 -21.27 -54.53
N LEU A 380 3.88 -20.38 -53.99
CA LEU A 380 2.47 -20.67 -53.73
C LEU A 380 1.70 -21.02 -55.01
N VAL A 381 1.89 -20.27 -56.10
CA VAL A 381 1.23 -20.58 -57.38
C VAL A 381 1.69 -21.93 -57.94
N ARG A 382 2.99 -22.26 -57.85
CA ARG A 382 3.51 -23.56 -58.30
C ARG A 382 2.97 -24.73 -57.47
N ILE A 383 2.79 -24.55 -56.15
CA ILE A 383 2.19 -25.55 -55.26
C ILE A 383 0.69 -25.70 -55.55
N GLY A 384 -0.06 -24.59 -55.62
CA GLY A 384 -1.50 -24.60 -55.90
C GLY A 384 -1.84 -25.23 -57.25
N SER A 385 -1.02 -25.00 -58.28
CA SER A 385 -1.17 -25.66 -59.58
C SER A 385 -0.88 -27.16 -59.53
N LYS A 386 0.18 -27.61 -58.83
CA LYS A 386 0.42 -29.05 -58.61
C LYS A 386 -0.79 -29.72 -57.93
N ILE A 387 -1.35 -29.09 -56.91
CA ILE A 387 -2.55 -29.58 -56.20
C ILE A 387 -3.78 -29.62 -57.13
N TYR A 388 -3.98 -28.58 -57.94
CA TYR A 388 -5.08 -28.53 -58.92
C TYR A 388 -4.96 -29.65 -59.97
N HIS A 389 -3.78 -29.87 -60.53
CA HIS A 389 -3.54 -30.97 -61.47
C HIS A 389 -3.71 -32.34 -60.81
N HIS A 390 -3.25 -32.53 -59.57
CA HIS A 390 -3.42 -33.78 -58.84
C HIS A 390 -4.90 -34.11 -58.57
N ARG A 391 -5.68 -33.14 -58.07
CA ARG A 391 -7.14 -33.29 -57.88
C ARG A 391 -7.89 -33.54 -59.19
N LYS A 392 -7.49 -32.88 -60.28
CA LYS A 392 -8.09 -33.09 -61.60
C LYS A 392 -7.80 -34.49 -62.17
N ASN A 393 -6.62 -35.06 -61.90
CA ASN A 393 -6.31 -36.43 -62.31
C ASN A 393 -7.04 -37.47 -61.47
N GLN A 394 -7.20 -37.27 -60.16
CA GLN A 394 -7.98 -38.18 -59.30
C GLN A 394 -9.49 -38.21 -59.65
N SER A 395 -10.03 -37.12 -60.18
CA SER A 395 -11.46 -37.05 -60.59
C SER A 395 -11.78 -37.78 -61.90
N ASN A 396 -10.78 -38.29 -62.64
CA ASN A 396 -10.95 -38.90 -63.96
C ASN A 396 -10.79 -40.43 -63.97
N THR A 397 -10.45 -41.06 -62.85
CA THR A 397 -10.31 -42.53 -62.73
C THR A 397 -11.59 -43.18 -62.22
N VAL A 398 -12.50 -43.49 -63.16
CA VAL A 398 -13.55 -44.51 -62.97
C VAL A 398 -13.19 -45.67 -63.91
N HIS A 399 -12.92 -46.85 -63.36
CA HIS A 399 -12.61 -48.05 -64.14
C HIS A 399 -13.90 -48.73 -64.65
N PRO A 400 -14.01 -49.04 -65.95
CA PRO A 400 -14.95 -50.05 -66.45
C PRO A 400 -14.34 -51.46 -66.34
N ILE A 401 -15.20 -52.47 -66.20
CA ILE A 401 -14.85 -53.89 -66.08
C ILE A 401 -14.69 -54.50 -67.50
N ASN A 402 -13.71 -55.39 -67.67
CA ASN A 402 -13.38 -56.03 -68.95
C ASN A 402 -14.31 -57.19 -69.34
N THR A 403 -14.56 -57.33 -70.65
CA THR A 403 -15.01 -58.59 -71.28
C THR A 403 -14.19 -58.90 -72.54
N ASN A 404 -13.28 -59.86 -72.37
CA ASN A 404 -12.57 -60.77 -73.29
C ASN A 404 -12.68 -60.60 -74.83
N GLN A 405 -11.51 -60.72 -75.50
CA GLN A 405 -11.39 -61.41 -76.80
C GLN A 405 -10.22 -62.40 -76.81
N VAL A 406 -10.44 -63.54 -77.49
CA VAL A 406 -9.60 -64.75 -77.68
C VAL A 406 -10.10 -65.41 -78.99
N SER A 407 -9.39 -66.26 -79.76
CA SER A 407 -8.07 -66.89 -79.64
C SER A 407 -7.51 -67.23 -81.04
N SER A 408 -6.22 -67.61 -81.16
CA SER A 408 -5.73 -68.58 -82.18
C SER A 408 -4.26 -68.95 -81.89
N ASN A 409 -3.78 -70.20 -82.00
CA ASN A 409 -4.40 -71.48 -82.38
C ASN A 409 -3.70 -72.64 -81.66
N ALA A 410 -4.43 -73.73 -81.31
CA ALA A 410 -3.99 -75.13 -81.52
C ALA A 410 -5.06 -76.19 -81.10
N THR A 411 -5.74 -76.76 -82.12
CA THR A 411 -6.20 -78.17 -82.23
C THR A 411 -7.26 -78.85 -81.32
N TYR A 412 -8.32 -79.35 -82.00
CA TYR A 412 -9.21 -80.53 -81.73
C TYR A 412 -10.08 -80.55 -80.45
N ASN A 413 -11.40 -80.83 -80.44
CA ASN A 413 -12.27 -81.62 -81.34
C ASN A 413 -13.78 -81.44 -80.94
N THR A 414 -14.71 -81.46 -81.92
CA THR A 414 -16.13 -81.97 -81.86
C THR A 414 -17.12 -81.51 -80.74
N THR A 415 -18.42 -81.16 -80.96
CA THR A 415 -19.34 -81.28 -82.11
C THR A 415 -20.67 -80.47 -81.94
N ILE A 416 -21.33 -80.11 -83.05
CA ILE A 416 -22.80 -80.00 -83.29
C ILE A 416 -23.61 -78.73 -82.87
N GLN A 417 -23.99 -77.95 -83.91
CA GLN A 417 -25.30 -77.27 -84.21
C GLN A 417 -25.90 -76.17 -83.27
N ASN A 418 -26.66 -75.15 -83.73
CA ASN A 418 -27.06 -74.69 -85.08
C ASN A 418 -27.57 -73.21 -85.08
N THR A 419 -27.49 -72.50 -86.23
CA THR A 419 -28.34 -71.34 -86.68
C THR A 419 -28.35 -70.02 -85.84
N THR A 420 -28.54 -68.78 -86.34
CA THR A 420 -29.07 -68.25 -87.64
C THR A 420 -28.65 -66.77 -87.92
N TRP A 421 -28.27 -66.48 -89.18
CA TRP A 421 -28.63 -65.30 -90.03
C TRP A 421 -28.40 -63.80 -89.67
N ASN A 422 -27.55 -63.16 -90.52
CA ASN A 422 -27.73 -61.91 -91.32
C ASN A 422 -27.34 -60.47 -90.90
N ASN A 423 -26.39 -59.93 -91.72
CA ASN A 423 -26.43 -58.69 -92.53
C ASN A 423 -26.44 -57.26 -91.92
N LYS A 424 -25.26 -56.83 -91.50
CA LYS A 424 -24.39 -55.80 -92.13
C LYS A 424 -24.99 -54.54 -92.85
N ILE A 425 -24.90 -53.39 -92.15
CA ILE A 425 -24.33 -52.04 -92.51
C ILE A 425 -24.75 -51.31 -93.81
N THR A 426 -25.33 -50.09 -93.68
CA THR A 426 -24.81 -48.73 -94.11
C THR A 426 -25.87 -47.65 -93.78
N SER A 427 -25.73 -46.77 -92.78
CA SER A 427 -24.97 -45.48 -92.72
C SER A 427 -25.63 -44.25 -93.37
N MET A 428 -26.09 -43.27 -92.57
CA MET A 428 -26.00 -41.83 -92.90
C MET A 428 -26.12 -40.90 -91.66
N ASN A 429 -25.60 -39.67 -91.79
CA ASN A 429 -25.45 -38.66 -90.72
C ASN A 429 -26.71 -37.83 -90.45
N ILE A 430 -26.81 -37.20 -89.26
CA ILE A 430 -26.86 -35.72 -89.08
C ILE A 430 -26.74 -35.34 -87.59
N ARG A 431 -26.15 -34.16 -87.31
CA ARG A 431 -25.90 -33.61 -85.96
C ARG A 431 -27.13 -32.94 -85.33
N LEU A 432 -27.19 -32.94 -84.01
CA LEU A 432 -27.79 -31.85 -83.22
C LEU A 432 -26.78 -31.35 -82.17
N GLN A 433 -26.80 -30.05 -81.89
CA GLN A 433 -25.82 -29.36 -81.04
C GLN A 433 -26.07 -29.61 -79.54
N ASN A 434 -25.00 -29.52 -78.74
CA ASN A 434 -25.09 -28.91 -77.41
C ASN A 434 -23.76 -28.24 -77.04
N ASN A 435 -23.81 -26.94 -76.70
CA ASN A 435 -22.66 -26.15 -76.32
C ASN A 435 -22.32 -26.35 -74.83
N VAL A 436 -21.05 -26.63 -74.51
CA VAL A 436 -20.56 -26.64 -73.12
C VAL A 436 -19.45 -25.61 -72.94
N ILE A 437 -19.72 -24.62 -72.09
CA ILE A 437 -18.82 -23.48 -71.77
C ILE A 437 -17.70 -23.95 -70.81
N PRO A 438 -16.41 -23.61 -71.06
CA PRO A 438 -15.32 -24.09 -70.22
C PRO A 438 -15.24 -23.37 -68.86
N ARG A 439 -15.45 -24.14 -67.77
CA ARG A 439 -15.47 -23.74 -66.34
C ARG A 439 -14.13 -23.25 -65.74
N GLY A 440 -13.28 -22.57 -66.51
CA GLY A 440 -11.94 -22.11 -66.06
C GLY A 440 -11.92 -20.83 -65.21
N GLN A 441 -12.90 -19.92 -65.36
CA GLN A 441 -12.93 -18.63 -64.65
C GLN A 441 -13.46 -18.70 -63.20
N SER A 442 -14.09 -19.80 -62.80
CA SER A 442 -14.90 -19.84 -61.57
C SER A 442 -14.08 -19.69 -60.28
N ILE A 443 -12.97 -20.43 -60.15
CA ILE A 443 -12.22 -20.52 -58.89
C ILE A 443 -11.58 -19.18 -58.52
N PHE A 444 -11.01 -18.44 -59.48
CA PHE A 444 -10.45 -17.11 -59.19
C PHE A 444 -11.51 -16.03 -58.96
N LYS A 445 -12.69 -16.13 -59.60
CA LYS A 445 -13.84 -15.29 -59.24
C LYS A 445 -14.30 -15.60 -57.81
N MET A 446 -14.34 -16.87 -57.41
CA MET A 446 -14.70 -17.30 -56.06
C MET A 446 -13.68 -16.82 -55.02
N ILE A 447 -12.37 -16.97 -55.26
CA ILE A 447 -11.32 -16.46 -54.36
C ILE A 447 -11.38 -14.92 -54.26
N PHE A 448 -11.57 -14.22 -55.38
CA PHE A 448 -11.72 -12.77 -55.39
C PHE A 448 -12.97 -12.33 -54.61
N VAL A 449 -14.11 -13.01 -54.77
CA VAL A 449 -15.35 -12.76 -54.01
C VAL A 449 -15.19 -13.08 -52.53
N ILE A 450 -14.46 -14.15 -52.16
CA ILE A 450 -14.17 -14.48 -50.75
C ILE A 450 -13.27 -13.41 -50.13
N ILE A 451 -12.23 -12.94 -50.82
CA ILE A 451 -11.36 -11.87 -50.31
C ILE A 451 -12.12 -10.55 -50.24
N LEU A 452 -12.99 -10.24 -51.22
CA LEU A 452 -13.87 -9.07 -51.17
C LEU A 452 -14.85 -9.15 -49.98
N LEU A 453 -15.44 -10.33 -49.73
CA LEU A 453 -16.30 -10.59 -48.57
C LEU A 453 -15.53 -10.47 -47.25
N ILE A 454 -14.30 -10.95 -47.16
CA ILE A 454 -13.45 -10.77 -45.97
C ILE A 454 -13.14 -9.28 -45.77
N CYS A 455 -12.78 -8.53 -46.83
CA CYS A 455 -12.58 -7.09 -46.75
C CYS A 455 -13.86 -6.33 -46.34
N ILE A 456 -15.04 -6.76 -46.80
CA ILE A 456 -16.33 -6.16 -46.42
C ILE A 456 -16.72 -6.52 -44.98
N LEU A 457 -16.51 -7.77 -44.53
CA LEU A 457 -16.78 -8.21 -43.16
C LEU A 457 -15.83 -7.55 -42.16
N VAL A 458 -14.53 -7.46 -42.49
CA VAL A 458 -13.56 -6.70 -41.69
C VAL A 458 -13.91 -5.21 -41.72
N GLY A 459 -14.27 -4.64 -42.87
CA GLY A 459 -14.72 -3.25 -42.96
C GLY A 459 -15.95 -2.95 -42.10
N ALA A 460 -16.97 -3.81 -42.14
CA ALA A 460 -18.21 -3.65 -41.37
C ALA A 460 -18.01 -3.83 -39.86
N THR A 461 -17.19 -4.80 -39.44
CA THR A 461 -16.84 -5.00 -38.02
C THR A 461 -15.93 -3.90 -37.48
N VAL A 462 -15.05 -3.32 -38.30
CA VAL A 462 -14.27 -2.13 -37.93
C VAL A 462 -15.16 -0.88 -37.86
N LEU A 463 -16.14 -0.72 -38.77
CA LEU A 463 -17.08 0.40 -38.73
C LEU A 463 -17.96 0.38 -37.47
N SER A 464 -18.41 -0.82 -37.03
CA SER A 464 -19.18 -0.94 -35.78
C SER A 464 -18.32 -0.71 -34.54
N VAL A 465 -17.07 -1.18 -34.50
CA VAL A 465 -16.14 -0.90 -33.39
C VAL A 465 -15.73 0.58 -33.33
N TYR A 466 -15.65 1.27 -34.48
CA TYR A 466 -15.42 2.72 -34.54
C TYR A 466 -16.62 3.50 -33.99
N TYR A 467 -17.84 3.19 -34.44
CA TYR A 467 -19.06 3.84 -33.94
C TYR A 467 -19.37 3.52 -32.46
N ALA A 468 -18.93 2.37 -31.95
CA ALA A 468 -19.06 2.01 -30.53
C ALA A 468 -17.96 2.61 -29.62
N ARG A 469 -17.09 3.49 -30.16
CA ARG A 469 -16.00 4.18 -29.44
C ARG A 469 -16.03 5.71 -29.56
N GLN A 470 -17.02 6.26 -30.26
CA GLN A 470 -17.49 7.63 -30.03
C GLN A 470 -18.44 7.64 -28.84
#